data_AF-A0A163YBY9-F1
#
_entry.id   AF-A0A163YBY9-F1
#
_cell.length_a   1.000
_cell.length_b   1.000
_cell.length_c   1.000
_cell.angle_alpha   90.00
_cell.angle_beta   90.00
_cell.angle_gamma   90.00
#
_symmetry.space_group_name_H-M   'P 1'
#
loop_
_entity.id
_entity.type
_entity.pdbx_description
1 polymer ?
#
loop_
_entity_poly.entity_id
_entity_poly.type
_entity_poly.pdbx_seq_one_letter_code
_entity_poly.pdbx_strand_id
1 'polypeptide(L)'
;MSQVPPTPRTRYARCGDLDIAYQVLGDGPIDLLVVPGPTIPVDTIDTEPSMYRFHRRLASFSRMIRFDHRGVGLSSRVPSAEMLGPKFWAADAVAVMDAVGCERATVFASGFTATTALLDNHDTLVRHEIQRFGGQEVNTAGDGFVATFNSPSAAIACAADVVGAVRVLGIEVRVGIHAGEVEVRGARKGHHGDVAGMAVHIGARVMALAEPGEVLVSSTVRDIVTGSKHTFAERGDHDLKGVPGRWRLYALVSEHSR
;
A
#
# COMPACT_ATOMS: atom_id res chain seq x y z
N MET A 1 -46.07 -15.15 -6.52
CA MET A 1 -45.26 -14.96 -5.30
C MET A 1 -43.81 -15.23 -5.68
N SER A 2 -43.02 -14.17 -5.94
CA SER A 2 -41.61 -14.32 -6.32
C SER A 2 -40.87 -14.92 -5.13
N GLN A 3 -40.24 -16.08 -5.29
CA GLN A 3 -39.38 -16.65 -4.27
C GLN A 3 -38.30 -15.64 -3.91
N VAL A 4 -38.15 -15.35 -2.62
CA VAL A 4 -37.01 -14.58 -2.11
C VAL A 4 -35.77 -15.43 -2.42
N PRO A 5 -34.80 -14.94 -3.22
CA PRO A 5 -33.60 -15.70 -3.50
C PRO A 5 -32.88 -16.00 -2.17
N PRO A 6 -32.24 -17.17 -2.04
CA PRO A 6 -31.65 -17.59 -0.78
C PRO A 6 -30.63 -16.56 -0.29
N THR A 7 -30.66 -16.29 1.02
CA THR A 7 -29.68 -15.46 1.71
C THR A 7 -28.28 -16.01 1.41
N PRO A 8 -27.30 -15.16 1.04
CA PRO A 8 -25.94 -15.62 0.77
C PRO A 8 -25.37 -16.34 1.99
N ARG A 9 -24.79 -17.53 1.77
CA ARG A 9 -24.17 -18.31 2.85
C ARG A 9 -22.87 -17.64 3.30
N THR A 10 -22.77 -17.30 4.58
CA THR A 10 -21.51 -16.85 5.19
C THR A 10 -20.49 -17.98 5.24
N ARG A 11 -19.26 -17.66 4.87
CA ARG A 11 -18.07 -18.51 4.89
C ARG A 11 -16.96 -17.78 5.63
N TYR A 12 -15.87 -18.48 5.93
CA TYR A 12 -14.76 -17.94 6.70
C TYR A 12 -13.44 -18.17 5.98
N ALA A 13 -12.62 -17.12 5.91
CA ALA A 13 -11.26 -17.13 5.40
C ALA A 13 -10.29 -16.96 6.58
N ARG A 14 -9.16 -17.67 6.56
CA ARG A 14 -8.20 -17.62 7.67
C ARG A 14 -7.13 -16.56 7.39
N CYS A 15 -7.04 -15.56 8.28
CA CYS A 15 -5.99 -14.54 8.25
C CYS A 15 -5.15 -14.66 9.54
N GLY A 16 -4.05 -15.43 9.47
CA GLY A 16 -3.30 -15.84 10.66
C GLY A 16 -4.14 -16.77 11.55
N ASP A 17 -4.40 -16.32 12.79
CA ASP A 17 -5.25 -17.04 13.75
C ASP A 17 -6.70 -16.51 13.80
N LEU A 18 -7.05 -15.58 12.92
CA LEU A 18 -8.38 -14.98 12.85
C LEU A 18 -9.19 -15.58 11.70
N ASP A 19 -10.48 -15.81 11.96
CA ASP A 19 -11.47 -16.14 10.94
C ASP A 19 -12.19 -14.87 10.46
N ILE A 20 -12.13 -14.61 9.15
CA ILE A 20 -12.74 -13.46 8.47
C ILE A 20 -14.00 -13.92 7.74
N ALA A 21 -15.15 -13.41 8.16
CA ALA A 21 -16.45 -13.75 7.59
C ALA A 21 -16.63 -13.08 6.22
N TYR A 22 -17.03 -13.86 5.22
CA TYR A 22 -17.29 -13.36 3.87
C TYR A 22 -18.48 -14.06 3.21
N GLN A 23 -19.01 -13.43 2.17
CA GLN A 23 -20.08 -13.94 1.32
C GLN A 23 -19.76 -13.68 -0.15
N VAL A 24 -20.16 -14.60 -1.01
CA VAL A 24 -20.02 -14.49 -2.47
C VAL A 24 -21.40 -14.50 -3.11
N LEU A 25 -21.65 -13.55 -4.01
CA LEU A 25 -22.90 -13.38 -4.74
C LEU A 25 -22.62 -13.24 -6.23
N GLY A 26 -23.42 -13.91 -7.06
CA GLY A 26 -23.24 -13.89 -8.51
C GLY A 26 -22.10 -14.80 -8.99
N ASP A 27 -22.05 -14.99 -10.30
CA ASP A 27 -21.13 -15.87 -11.03
C ASP A 27 -20.60 -15.19 -12.30
N GLY A 28 -20.70 -13.85 -12.37
CA GLY A 28 -20.23 -13.06 -13.50
C GLY A 28 -18.71 -13.11 -13.68
N PRO A 29 -18.20 -12.68 -14.85
CA PRO A 29 -16.78 -12.86 -15.22
C PRO A 29 -15.81 -11.91 -14.51
N ILE A 30 -16.32 -10.92 -13.77
CA ILE A 30 -15.53 -9.93 -13.05
C ILE A 30 -15.57 -10.28 -11.57
N ASP A 31 -14.40 -10.44 -10.94
CA ASP A 31 -14.30 -10.46 -9.49
C ASP A 31 -14.43 -9.04 -8.94
N LEU A 32 -15.49 -8.80 -8.16
CA LEU A 32 -15.77 -7.50 -7.55
C LEU A 32 -15.67 -7.62 -6.03
N LEU A 33 -14.56 -7.16 -5.46
CA LEU A 33 -14.38 -7.10 -4.01
C LEU A 33 -15.05 -5.84 -3.46
N VAL A 34 -16.18 -6.02 -2.79
CA VAL A 34 -16.87 -4.98 -2.05
C VAL A 34 -16.28 -4.93 -0.65
N VAL A 35 -15.66 -3.79 -0.31
CA VAL A 35 -15.09 -3.53 1.01
C VAL A 35 -16.07 -2.63 1.78
N PRO A 36 -17.08 -3.20 2.47
CA PRO A 36 -18.06 -2.40 3.18
C PRO A 36 -17.42 -1.67 4.36
N GLY A 37 -17.91 -0.47 4.68
CA GLY A 37 -17.51 0.24 5.90
C GLY A 37 -17.66 -0.61 7.17
N PRO A 38 -16.94 -0.29 8.27
CA PRO A 38 -16.81 -1.15 9.46
C PRO A 38 -18.10 -1.28 10.31
N THR A 39 -19.25 -0.88 9.78
CA THR A 39 -20.48 -0.70 10.56
C THR A 39 -21.63 -1.62 10.16
N ILE A 40 -21.58 -2.28 9.00
CA ILE A 40 -22.68 -3.13 8.52
C ILE A 40 -22.18 -4.56 8.28
N PRO A 41 -22.43 -5.49 9.23
CA PRO A 41 -22.08 -6.90 9.10
C PRO A 41 -22.69 -7.55 7.86
N VAL A 42 -21.94 -8.41 7.17
CA VAL A 42 -22.35 -9.02 5.89
C VAL A 42 -23.66 -9.80 5.95
N ASP A 43 -24.00 -10.38 7.11
CA ASP A 43 -25.26 -11.11 7.35
C ASP A 43 -26.48 -10.19 7.51
N THR A 44 -26.27 -8.91 7.85
CA THR A 44 -27.34 -7.93 8.04
C THR A 44 -27.60 -7.06 6.80
N ILE A 45 -26.67 -6.97 5.85
CA ILE A 45 -26.78 -6.07 4.67
C ILE A 45 -28.08 -6.29 3.89
N ASP A 46 -28.55 -7.52 3.77
CA ASP A 46 -29.75 -7.86 3.00
C ASP A 46 -31.05 -7.47 3.72
N THR A 47 -30.98 -7.05 5.00
CA THR A 47 -32.14 -6.55 5.76
C THR A 47 -32.52 -5.12 5.40
N GLU A 48 -31.58 -4.35 4.83
CA GLU A 48 -31.82 -2.99 4.33
C GLU A 48 -32.18 -3.06 2.83
N PRO A 49 -33.43 -2.76 2.42
CA PRO A 49 -33.89 -2.99 1.04
C PRO A 49 -33.10 -2.23 -0.04
N SER A 50 -32.55 -1.05 0.28
CA SER A 50 -31.71 -0.30 -0.65
C SER A 50 -30.38 -1.02 -0.92
N MET A 51 -29.71 -1.49 0.13
CA MET A 51 -28.44 -2.22 0.06
C MET A 51 -28.62 -3.59 -0.60
N TYR A 52 -29.69 -4.31 -0.25
CA TYR A 52 -30.05 -5.57 -0.92
C TYR A 52 -30.15 -5.39 -2.44
N ARG A 53 -30.91 -4.38 -2.89
CA ARG A 53 -31.10 -4.10 -4.33
C ARG A 53 -29.79 -3.69 -5.00
N PHE A 54 -29.01 -2.84 -4.34
CA PHE A 54 -27.73 -2.37 -4.86
C PHE A 54 -26.74 -3.51 -5.07
N HIS A 55 -26.51 -4.34 -4.05
CA HIS A 55 -25.59 -5.49 -4.15
C HIS A 55 -26.07 -6.56 -5.12
N ARG A 56 -27.38 -6.80 -5.24
CA ARG A 56 -27.92 -7.71 -6.26
C ARG A 56 -27.70 -7.17 -7.67
N ARG A 57 -27.74 -5.85 -7.85
CA ARG A 57 -27.42 -5.24 -9.15
C ARG A 57 -25.94 -5.39 -9.50
N LEU A 58 -25.04 -5.19 -8.54
CA LEU A 58 -23.61 -5.45 -8.73
C LEU A 58 -23.34 -6.92 -9.08
N ALA A 59 -23.88 -7.86 -8.28
CA ALA A 59 -23.73 -9.29 -8.50
C ALA A 59 -24.41 -9.79 -9.80
N SER A 60 -25.26 -9.00 -10.45
CA SER A 60 -25.90 -9.40 -11.72
C SER A 60 -24.93 -9.44 -12.91
N PHE A 61 -23.73 -8.87 -12.78
CA PHE A 61 -22.71 -8.87 -13.83
C PHE A 61 -21.30 -9.22 -13.31
N SER A 62 -21.16 -9.52 -12.01
CA SER A 62 -19.88 -9.84 -11.36
C SER A 62 -20.03 -11.03 -10.41
N ARG A 63 -18.90 -11.68 -10.09
CA ARG A 63 -18.76 -12.50 -8.89
C ARG A 63 -18.39 -11.55 -7.75
N MET A 64 -19.41 -11.05 -7.06
CA MET A 64 -19.27 -10.08 -5.99
C MET A 64 -18.84 -10.78 -4.69
N ILE A 65 -17.77 -10.30 -4.08
CA ILE A 65 -17.20 -10.81 -2.83
C ILE A 65 -17.32 -9.70 -1.79
N ARG A 66 -17.97 -9.95 -0.65
CA ARG A 66 -18.06 -9.01 0.48
C ARG A 66 -17.60 -9.68 1.76
N PHE A 67 -17.01 -8.93 2.68
CA PHE A 67 -16.50 -9.48 3.93
C PHE A 67 -16.61 -8.48 5.08
N ASP A 68 -16.60 -9.02 6.31
CA ASP A 68 -16.48 -8.24 7.53
C ASP A 68 -14.99 -8.08 7.87
N HIS A 69 -14.52 -6.87 8.13
CA HIS A 69 -13.18 -6.67 8.69
C HIS A 69 -13.03 -7.40 10.03
N ARG A 70 -11.79 -7.77 10.39
CA ARG A 70 -11.50 -8.28 11.73
C ARG A 70 -12.07 -7.35 12.82
N GLY A 71 -12.65 -7.94 13.85
CA GLY A 71 -13.33 -7.21 14.93
C GLY A 71 -14.71 -6.67 14.60
N VAL A 72 -15.22 -6.86 13.37
CA VAL A 72 -16.54 -6.42 12.91
C VAL A 72 -17.42 -7.63 12.61
N GLY A 73 -18.73 -7.50 12.89
CA GLY A 73 -19.74 -8.46 12.45
C GLY A 73 -19.47 -9.89 12.90
N LEU A 74 -19.44 -10.80 11.94
CA LEU A 74 -19.21 -12.23 12.16
C LEU A 74 -17.73 -12.62 12.12
N SER A 75 -16.82 -11.68 11.82
CA SER A 75 -15.38 -11.93 11.88
C SER A 75 -14.88 -12.03 13.33
N SER A 76 -13.74 -12.72 13.48
CA SER A 76 -13.10 -12.90 14.78
C SER A 76 -12.82 -11.57 15.48
N ARG A 77 -13.05 -11.53 16.79
CA ARG A 77 -12.68 -10.39 17.63
C ARG A 77 -11.16 -10.25 17.66
N VAL A 78 -10.68 -9.01 17.70
CA VAL A 78 -9.24 -8.73 17.84
C VAL A 78 -8.86 -8.63 19.33
N PRO A 79 -7.70 -9.16 19.72
CA PRO A 79 -7.21 -9.09 21.10
C PRO A 79 -6.63 -7.70 21.46
N SER A 80 -6.29 -6.88 20.47
CA SER A 80 -5.75 -5.52 20.66
C SER A 80 -6.23 -4.58 19.57
N ALA A 81 -6.42 -3.30 19.94
CA ALA A 81 -6.74 -2.23 19.00
C ALA A 81 -5.58 -1.94 18.01
N GLU A 82 -4.34 -2.31 18.36
CA GLU A 82 -3.19 -2.20 17.45
C GLU A 82 -3.30 -3.12 16.23
N MET A 83 -4.15 -4.15 16.29
CA MET A 83 -4.45 -5.03 15.17
C MET A 83 -5.54 -4.48 14.25
N LEU A 84 -6.01 -3.25 14.48
CA LEU A 84 -6.96 -2.55 13.63
C LEU A 84 -6.21 -1.52 12.78
N GLY A 85 -6.66 -1.35 11.54
CA GLY A 85 -6.13 -0.33 10.64
C GLY A 85 -5.85 -0.88 9.24
N PRO A 86 -5.46 0.01 8.31
CA PRO A 86 -5.43 -0.31 6.89
C PRO A 86 -4.60 -1.54 6.54
N LYS A 87 -3.38 -1.66 7.08
CA LYS A 87 -2.51 -2.84 6.87
C LYS A 87 -3.18 -4.16 7.22
N PHE A 88 -3.96 -4.19 8.29
CA PHE A 88 -4.64 -5.41 8.74
C PHE A 88 -5.91 -5.69 7.94
N TRP A 89 -6.61 -4.64 7.52
CA TRP A 89 -7.75 -4.75 6.63
C TRP A 89 -7.36 -5.20 5.22
N ALA A 90 -6.19 -4.79 4.74
CA ALA A 90 -5.54 -5.31 3.55
C ALA A 90 -5.35 -6.83 3.61
N ALA A 91 -4.76 -7.29 4.72
CA ALA A 91 -4.51 -8.70 4.96
C ALA A 91 -5.81 -9.52 5.04
N ASP A 92 -6.88 -8.93 5.59
CA ASP A 92 -8.22 -9.56 5.59
C ASP A 92 -8.76 -9.72 4.16
N ALA A 93 -8.66 -8.66 3.35
CA ALA A 93 -9.10 -8.68 1.95
C ALA A 93 -8.35 -9.75 1.13
N VAL A 94 -7.02 -9.80 1.26
CA VAL A 94 -6.18 -10.80 0.60
C VAL A 94 -6.54 -12.22 1.04
N ALA A 95 -6.72 -12.45 2.35
CA ALA A 95 -7.11 -13.77 2.86
C ALA A 95 -8.46 -14.24 2.29
N VAL A 96 -9.43 -13.31 2.15
CA VAL A 96 -10.73 -13.60 1.53
C VAL A 96 -10.58 -13.89 0.04
N MET A 97 -9.77 -13.11 -0.68
CA MET A 97 -9.48 -13.35 -2.10
C MET A 97 -8.86 -14.74 -2.32
N ASP A 98 -7.87 -15.11 -1.50
CA ASP A 98 -7.23 -16.43 -1.54
C ASP A 98 -8.26 -17.55 -1.28
N ALA A 99 -9.11 -17.40 -0.25
CA ALA A 99 -10.13 -18.38 0.09
C ALA A 99 -11.18 -18.58 -1.01
N VAL A 100 -11.41 -17.58 -1.85
CA VAL A 100 -12.36 -17.63 -2.98
C VAL A 100 -11.67 -18.02 -4.30
N GLY A 101 -10.34 -18.10 -4.33
CA GLY A 101 -9.58 -18.33 -5.56
C GLY A 101 -9.67 -17.16 -6.53
N CYS A 102 -9.54 -15.94 -6.01
CA CYS A 102 -9.58 -14.69 -6.75
C CYS A 102 -8.16 -14.11 -6.86
N GLU A 103 -7.52 -14.26 -8.03
CA GLU A 103 -6.17 -13.72 -8.25
C GLU A 103 -6.16 -12.19 -8.44
N ARG A 104 -7.22 -11.63 -9.03
CA ARG A 104 -7.36 -10.21 -9.33
C ARG A 104 -8.80 -9.76 -9.15
N ALA A 105 -9.02 -8.74 -8.32
CA ALA A 105 -10.33 -8.15 -8.10
C ALA A 105 -10.39 -6.69 -8.54
N THR A 106 -11.53 -6.28 -9.07
CA THR A 106 -11.93 -4.86 -9.06
C THR A 106 -12.41 -4.53 -7.66
N VAL A 107 -11.88 -3.47 -7.05
CA VAL A 107 -12.27 -3.08 -5.68
C VAL A 107 -13.35 -2.00 -5.73
N PHE A 108 -14.47 -2.25 -5.05
CA PHE A 108 -15.49 -1.26 -4.77
C PHE A 108 -15.48 -0.94 -3.28
N ALA A 109 -14.99 0.25 -2.93
CA ALA A 109 -14.91 0.72 -1.56
C ALA A 109 -15.53 2.12 -1.47
N SER A 110 -16.21 2.41 -0.37
CA SER A 110 -16.92 3.68 -0.15
C SER A 110 -16.60 4.26 1.22
N GLY A 111 -16.38 5.57 1.30
CA GLY A 111 -16.10 6.25 2.56
C GLY A 111 -14.80 5.77 3.20
N PHE A 112 -14.86 5.35 4.46
CA PHE A 112 -13.69 4.99 5.27
C PHE A 112 -12.82 3.85 4.70
N THR A 113 -13.41 2.89 3.99
CA THR A 113 -12.68 1.75 3.41
C THR A 113 -12.04 2.05 2.05
N ALA A 114 -12.37 3.18 1.43
CA ALA A 114 -11.68 3.63 0.21
C ALA A 114 -10.19 3.88 0.49
N THR A 115 -9.85 4.34 1.69
CA THR A 115 -8.45 4.51 2.13
C THR A 115 -7.72 3.18 2.20
N THR A 116 -8.37 2.10 2.66
CA THR A 116 -7.78 0.75 2.67
C THR A 116 -7.48 0.27 1.26
N ALA A 117 -8.48 0.32 0.37
CA ALA A 117 -8.30 -0.09 -1.02
C ALA A 117 -7.22 0.72 -1.73
N LEU A 118 -7.13 2.01 -1.42
CA LEU A 118 -6.10 2.90 -1.94
C LEU A 118 -4.71 2.52 -1.42
N LEU A 119 -4.58 2.22 -0.13
CA LEU A 119 -3.33 1.76 0.49
C LEU A 119 -2.87 0.41 -0.07
N ASP A 120 -3.78 -0.53 -0.30
CA ASP A 120 -3.44 -1.85 -0.86
C ASP A 120 -2.90 -1.73 -2.28
N ASN A 121 -3.56 -0.92 -3.11
CA ASN A 121 -3.11 -0.64 -4.46
C ASN A 121 -1.78 0.12 -4.47
N HIS A 122 -1.63 1.10 -3.57
CA HIS A 122 -0.38 1.83 -3.38
C HIS A 122 0.76 0.88 -3.02
N ASP A 123 0.60 0.07 -1.98
CA ASP A 123 1.60 -0.86 -1.49
C ASP A 123 2.01 -1.87 -2.56
N THR A 124 1.04 -2.38 -3.31
CA THR A 124 1.29 -3.33 -4.41
C THR A 124 2.13 -2.69 -5.51
N LEU A 125 1.80 -1.46 -5.92
CA LEU A 125 2.56 -0.72 -6.93
C LEU A 125 3.98 -0.41 -6.45
N VAL A 126 4.12 0.08 -5.22
CA VAL A 126 5.43 0.44 -4.66
C VAL A 126 6.32 -0.79 -4.53
N ARG A 127 5.81 -1.91 -4.01
CA ARG A 127 6.56 -3.17 -3.92
C ARG A 127 6.97 -3.70 -5.29
N HIS A 128 6.09 -3.61 -6.28
CA HIS A 128 6.40 -4.01 -7.66
C HIS A 128 7.59 -3.22 -8.21
N GLU A 129 7.59 -1.90 -8.09
CA GLU A 129 8.71 -1.08 -8.57
C GLU A 129 10.00 -1.33 -7.79
N ILE A 130 9.94 -1.46 -6.46
CA ILE A 130 11.12 -1.80 -5.64
C ILE A 130 11.74 -3.11 -6.14
N GLN A 131 10.95 -4.15 -6.35
CA GLN A 131 11.45 -5.44 -6.85
C GLN A 131 12.01 -5.32 -8.27
N ARG A 132 11.31 -4.62 -9.17
CA ARG A 132 11.72 -4.40 -10.56
C ARG A 132 13.09 -3.75 -10.69
N PHE A 133 13.42 -2.83 -9.77
CA PHE A 133 14.73 -2.16 -9.72
C PHE A 133 15.75 -2.82 -8.78
N GLY A 134 15.45 -4.03 -8.28
CA GLY A 134 16.37 -4.81 -7.44
C GLY A 134 16.56 -4.24 -6.03
N GLY A 135 15.64 -3.40 -5.57
CA GLY A 135 15.59 -2.90 -4.21
C GLY A 135 15.11 -3.94 -3.21
N GLN A 136 15.39 -3.69 -1.94
CA GLN A 136 14.97 -4.54 -0.82
C GLN A 136 14.18 -3.70 0.18
N GLU A 137 12.90 -3.99 0.34
CA GLU A 137 12.06 -3.42 1.38
C GLU A 137 12.61 -3.82 2.76
N VAL A 138 12.70 -2.86 3.67
CA VAL A 138 13.08 -3.08 5.07
C VAL A 138 11.88 -2.79 5.95
N ASN A 139 11.81 -3.40 7.14
CA ASN A 139 10.66 -3.21 8.03
C ASN A 139 10.46 -1.74 8.38
N THR A 140 9.28 -1.21 8.06
CA THR A 140 8.83 0.12 8.49
C THR A 140 7.76 0.03 9.56
N ALA A 141 7.74 1.02 10.45
CA ALA A 141 6.59 1.36 11.27
C ALA A 141 5.79 2.46 10.56
N GLY A 142 4.51 2.23 10.29
CA GLY A 142 3.61 3.20 9.64
C GLY A 142 3.19 2.80 8.22
N ASP A 143 2.76 3.79 7.44
CA ASP A 143 2.27 3.72 6.06
C ASP A 143 3.35 4.05 5.01
N GLY A 144 4.57 4.34 5.45
CA GLY A 144 5.72 4.60 4.59
C GLY A 144 6.52 3.35 4.24
N PHE A 145 7.24 3.42 3.12
CA PHE A 145 8.21 2.41 2.70
C PHE A 145 9.63 2.90 2.97
N VAL A 146 10.49 1.99 3.43
CA VAL A 146 11.94 2.16 3.35
C VAL A 146 12.48 1.00 2.54
N ALA A 147 13.33 1.31 1.57
CA ALA A 147 13.99 0.31 0.74
C ALA A 147 15.47 0.65 0.58
N THR A 148 16.29 -0.39 0.52
CA THR A 148 17.72 -0.26 0.26
C THR A 148 18.04 -0.72 -1.16
N PHE A 149 19.04 -0.08 -1.76
CA PHE A 149 19.50 -0.36 -3.11
C PHE A 149 21.03 -0.35 -3.11
N ASN A 150 21.63 -1.29 -3.83
CA ASN A 150 23.09 -1.31 -4.04
C ASN A 150 23.54 -0.29 -5.10
N SER A 151 22.61 0.24 -5.90
CA SER A 151 22.85 1.23 -6.96
C SER A 151 22.02 2.48 -6.73
N PRO A 152 22.64 3.65 -6.50
CA PRO A 152 21.91 4.91 -6.36
C PRO A 152 21.12 5.28 -7.61
N SER A 153 21.63 4.99 -8.82
CA SER A 153 20.89 5.21 -10.07
C SER A 153 19.63 4.33 -10.15
N ALA A 154 19.69 3.09 -9.67
CA ALA A 154 18.51 2.22 -9.61
C ALA A 154 17.48 2.75 -8.60
N ALA A 155 17.92 3.24 -7.43
CA ALA A 155 17.03 3.88 -6.46
C ALA A 155 16.33 5.12 -7.03
N ILE A 156 17.07 5.97 -7.76
CA ILE A 156 16.50 7.17 -8.41
C ILE A 156 15.49 6.77 -9.49
N ALA A 157 15.80 5.79 -10.32
CA ALA A 157 14.88 5.29 -11.35
C ALA A 157 13.62 4.69 -10.74
N CYS A 158 13.76 3.87 -9.70
CA CYS A 158 12.64 3.32 -8.93
C CYS A 158 11.76 4.42 -8.35
N ALA A 159 12.36 5.46 -7.75
CA ALA A 159 11.61 6.56 -7.17
C ALA A 159 10.80 7.34 -8.22
N ALA A 160 11.39 7.58 -9.40
CA ALA A 160 10.69 8.24 -10.50
C ALA A 160 9.50 7.41 -11.01
N ASP A 161 9.70 6.10 -11.21
CA ASP A 161 8.63 5.19 -11.65
C ASP A 161 7.53 5.05 -10.59
N VAL A 162 7.88 5.00 -9.29
CA VAL A 162 6.90 5.01 -8.19
C VAL A 162 6.04 6.27 -8.20
N VAL A 163 6.66 7.45 -8.30
CA VAL A 163 5.94 8.74 -8.39
C VAL A 163 5.00 8.77 -9.60
N GLY A 164 5.43 8.20 -10.74
CA GLY A 164 4.58 8.08 -11.93
C GLY A 164 3.43 7.09 -11.77
N ALA A 165 3.70 5.90 -11.23
CA ALA A 165 2.77 4.80 -11.12
C ALA A 165 1.61 5.10 -10.16
N VAL A 166 1.89 5.70 -9.01
CA VAL A 166 0.84 5.98 -8.00
C VAL A 166 -0.16 7.05 -8.43
N ARG A 167 0.16 7.87 -9.44
CA ARG A 167 -0.78 8.87 -10.00
C ARG A 167 -2.05 8.23 -10.55
N VAL A 168 -2.01 6.99 -11.03
CA VAL A 168 -3.21 6.27 -11.50
C VAL A 168 -4.22 6.01 -10.39
N LEU A 169 -3.79 6.08 -9.12
CA LEU A 169 -4.63 5.96 -7.94
C LEU A 169 -5.18 7.31 -7.47
N GLY A 170 -4.84 8.42 -8.14
CA GLY A 170 -5.27 9.77 -7.75
C GLY A 170 -4.56 10.31 -6.50
N ILE A 171 -3.41 9.75 -6.14
CA ILE A 171 -2.57 10.20 -5.02
C ILE A 171 -1.18 10.62 -5.49
N GLU A 172 -0.51 11.38 -4.63
CA GLU A 172 0.88 11.76 -4.78
C GLU A 172 1.69 11.24 -3.59
N VAL A 173 2.91 10.79 -3.87
CA VAL A 173 3.86 10.35 -2.85
C VAL A 173 5.06 11.27 -2.81
N ARG A 174 5.74 11.27 -1.67
CA ARG A 174 7.00 11.99 -1.47
C ARG A 174 8.11 10.97 -1.34
N VAL A 175 9.23 11.17 -2.05
CA VAL A 175 10.36 10.25 -1.97
C VAL A 175 11.62 10.99 -1.56
N GLY A 176 12.33 10.46 -0.56
CA GLY A 176 13.64 10.94 -0.14
C GLY A 176 14.71 9.89 -0.35
N ILE A 177 15.82 10.26 -0.98
CA ILE A 177 16.95 9.35 -1.21
C ILE A 177 18.21 9.91 -0.55
N HIS A 178 18.88 9.05 0.22
CA HIS A 178 20.18 9.33 0.79
C HIS A 178 21.09 8.09 0.67
N ALA A 179 22.39 8.32 0.60
CA ALA A 179 23.41 7.28 0.59
C ALA A 179 24.39 7.53 1.74
N GLY A 180 24.64 6.50 2.53
CA GLY A 180 25.55 6.54 3.66
C GLY A 180 25.70 5.15 4.27
N GLU A 181 26.58 5.05 5.26
CA GLU A 181 26.82 3.80 5.97
C GLU A 181 25.60 3.41 6.83
N VAL A 182 25.29 2.12 6.82
CA VAL A 182 24.20 1.54 7.59
C VAL A 182 24.61 0.21 8.21
N GLU A 183 24.09 -0.07 9.40
CA GLU A 183 24.17 -1.39 10.02
C GLU A 183 22.97 -2.23 9.59
N VAL A 184 23.23 -3.41 9.04
CA VAL A 184 22.17 -4.39 8.73
C VAL A 184 22.15 -5.43 9.85
N ARG A 185 21.00 -5.60 10.50
CA ARG A 185 20.81 -6.53 11.63
C ARG A 185 19.82 -7.62 11.29
N GLY A 186 20.11 -8.85 11.70
CA GLY A 186 19.15 -9.95 11.64
C GLY A 186 18.88 -10.52 10.24
N ALA A 187 19.76 -10.27 9.26
CA ALA A 187 19.65 -10.88 7.95
C ALA A 187 19.70 -12.42 8.06
N ARG A 188 18.68 -13.10 7.55
CA ARG A 188 18.57 -14.57 7.47
C ARG A 188 18.17 -14.97 6.05
N LYS A 189 18.28 -16.26 5.72
CA LYS A 189 17.83 -16.78 4.43
C LYS A 189 16.33 -16.51 4.26
N GLY A 190 15.97 -15.61 3.35
CA GLY A 190 14.58 -15.14 3.14
C GLY A 190 14.15 -13.94 3.98
N HIS A 191 15.05 -13.31 4.76
CA HIS A 191 14.76 -12.09 5.51
C HIS A 191 15.94 -11.12 5.43
N HIS A 192 15.73 -9.95 4.82
CA HIS A 192 16.82 -9.04 4.45
C HIS A 192 17.38 -8.22 5.64
N GLY A 193 16.80 -8.38 6.83
CA GLY A 193 17.24 -7.73 8.06
C GLY A 193 16.74 -6.30 8.20
N ASP A 194 16.77 -5.79 9.43
CA ASP A 194 16.47 -4.39 9.72
C ASP A 194 17.70 -3.53 9.48
N VAL A 195 17.47 -2.29 9.04
CA VAL A 195 18.55 -1.34 8.77
C VAL A 195 18.51 -0.22 9.80
N ALA A 196 19.65 0.04 10.42
CA ALA A 196 19.81 1.11 11.41
C ALA A 196 21.01 1.99 11.05
N GLY A 197 20.96 3.25 11.46
CA GLY A 197 22.06 4.19 11.28
C GLY A 197 21.59 5.58 10.90
N MET A 198 22.52 6.53 10.94
CA MET A 198 22.26 7.93 10.61
C MET A 198 21.73 8.11 9.18
N ALA A 199 22.17 7.28 8.24
CA ALA A 199 21.74 7.36 6.84
C ALA A 199 20.22 7.13 6.67
N VAL A 200 19.62 6.23 7.46
CA VAL A 200 18.16 5.99 7.44
C VAL A 200 17.41 7.22 7.92
N HIS A 201 17.87 7.84 9.02
CA HIS A 201 17.27 9.05 9.54
C HIS A 201 17.41 10.23 8.57
N ILE A 202 18.57 10.39 7.92
CA ILE A 202 18.78 11.41 6.90
C ILE A 202 17.81 11.20 5.73
N GLY A 203 17.70 9.98 5.20
CA GLY A 203 16.76 9.67 4.11
C GLY A 203 15.31 10.05 4.46
N ALA A 204 14.86 9.70 5.67
CA ALA A 204 13.53 10.10 6.15
C ALA A 204 13.35 11.62 6.28
N ARG A 205 14.41 12.36 6.66
CA ARG A 205 14.36 13.83 6.73
C ARG A 205 14.39 14.49 5.36
N VAL A 206 15.13 13.91 4.40
CA VAL A 206 15.06 14.35 2.99
C VAL A 206 13.65 14.14 2.45
N MET A 207 13.04 12.97 2.67
CA MET A 207 11.67 12.70 2.24
C MET A 207 10.66 13.69 2.86
N ALA A 208 10.83 14.03 4.12
CA ALA A 208 9.93 14.96 4.81
C ALA A 208 9.94 16.39 4.24
N LEU A 209 11.01 16.76 3.52
CA LEU A 209 11.15 18.05 2.85
C LEU A 209 10.75 18.02 1.37
N ALA A 210 10.45 16.85 0.81
CA ALA A 210 9.99 16.73 -0.57
C ALA A 210 8.54 17.22 -0.70
N GLU A 211 8.24 17.89 -1.81
CA GLU A 211 6.87 18.25 -2.18
C GLU A 211 6.09 17.00 -2.68
N PRO A 212 4.75 16.99 -2.64
CA PRO A 212 3.95 15.93 -3.25
C PRO A 212 4.36 15.67 -4.72
N GLY A 213 4.60 14.40 -5.06
CA GLY A 213 5.05 14.00 -6.39
C GLY A 213 6.54 14.32 -6.68
N GLU A 214 7.31 14.72 -5.67
CA GLU A 214 8.73 15.04 -5.82
C GLU A 214 9.63 13.91 -5.30
N VAL A 215 10.72 13.66 -6.04
CA VAL A 215 11.86 12.86 -5.58
C VAL A 215 12.97 13.81 -5.18
N LEU A 216 13.26 13.87 -3.88
CA LEU A 216 14.30 14.70 -3.31
C LEU A 216 15.50 13.83 -2.89
N VAL A 217 16.71 14.28 -3.20
CA VAL A 217 17.95 13.56 -2.90
C VAL A 217 18.94 14.45 -2.16
N SER A 218 19.80 13.85 -1.33
CA SER A 218 20.92 14.56 -0.72
C SER A 218 22.05 14.83 -1.73
N SER A 219 22.91 15.81 -1.45
CA SER A 219 24.16 16.07 -2.18
C SER A 219 24.96 14.80 -2.45
N THR A 220 25.12 13.94 -1.44
CA THR A 220 25.83 12.66 -1.54
C THR A 220 25.33 11.78 -2.68
N VAL A 221 24.01 11.61 -2.82
CA VAL A 221 23.42 10.78 -3.88
C VAL A 221 23.69 11.40 -5.24
N ARG A 222 23.46 12.72 -5.37
CA ARG A 222 23.71 13.49 -6.59
C ARG A 222 25.19 13.41 -7.01
N ASP A 223 26.12 13.43 -6.06
CA ASP A 223 27.56 13.32 -6.33
C ASP A 223 27.95 11.90 -6.78
N ILE A 224 27.38 10.85 -6.17
CA ILE A 224 27.65 9.45 -6.57
C ILE A 224 27.21 9.17 -8.00
N VAL A 225 26.11 9.77 -8.47
CA VAL A 225 25.57 9.52 -9.82
C VAL A 225 26.04 10.52 -10.86
N THR A 226 27.14 11.24 -10.60
CA THR A 226 27.76 12.15 -11.56
C THR A 226 28.10 11.40 -12.86
N GLY A 227 27.68 11.95 -14.01
CA GLY A 227 27.85 11.31 -15.32
C GLY A 227 26.75 10.31 -15.70
N SER A 228 25.75 10.09 -14.83
CA SER A 228 24.52 9.40 -15.20
C SER A 228 23.57 10.30 -16.00
N LYS A 229 22.48 9.71 -16.51
CA LYS A 229 21.41 10.44 -17.21
C LYS A 229 20.50 11.27 -16.29
N HIS A 230 20.66 11.18 -14.98
CA HIS A 230 19.77 11.84 -14.03
C HIS A 230 20.13 13.32 -13.89
N THR A 231 19.12 14.19 -14.05
CA THR A 231 19.27 15.64 -13.93
C THR A 231 18.62 16.13 -12.64
N PHE A 232 19.23 17.12 -12.01
CA PHE A 232 18.81 17.60 -10.69
C PHE A 232 18.68 19.13 -10.65
N ALA A 233 17.63 19.62 -9.98
CA ALA A 233 17.45 21.02 -9.65
C ALA A 233 17.80 21.26 -8.17
N GLU A 234 18.55 22.32 -7.88
CA GLU A 234 18.94 22.65 -6.51
C GLU A 234 17.72 23.08 -5.67
N ARG A 235 17.67 22.60 -4.42
CA ARG A 235 16.63 22.92 -3.43
C ARG A 235 17.20 23.61 -2.18
N GLY A 236 18.44 24.06 -2.26
CA GLY A 236 19.11 24.82 -1.20
C GLY A 236 19.63 23.98 -0.04
N ASP A 237 20.10 24.67 1.00
CA ASP A 237 20.72 24.11 2.20
C ASP A 237 19.74 24.06 3.38
N HIS A 238 19.57 22.87 3.96
CA HIS A 238 18.61 22.58 5.03
C HIS A 238 19.31 22.09 6.29
N ASP A 239 18.75 22.46 7.45
CA ASP A 239 19.10 21.86 8.74
C ASP A 239 18.17 20.68 9.00
N LEU A 240 18.71 19.47 9.03
CA LEU A 240 17.91 18.27 9.26
C LEU A 240 17.87 17.97 10.77
N LYS A 241 16.67 17.91 11.34
CA LYS A 241 16.49 17.67 12.78
C LYS A 241 17.26 16.43 13.26
N GLY A 242 18.20 16.64 14.17
CA GLY A 242 19.01 15.58 14.79
C GLY A 242 20.21 15.12 13.96
N VAL A 243 20.51 15.79 12.84
CA VAL A 243 21.67 15.51 12.00
C VAL A 243 22.60 16.72 12.03
N PRO A 244 23.88 16.56 12.38
CA PRO A 244 24.84 17.66 12.36
C PRO A 244 25.06 18.22 10.94
N GLY A 245 25.31 19.53 10.86
CA GLY A 245 25.69 20.23 9.63
C GLY A 245 24.51 20.67 8.75
N ARG A 246 24.82 21.44 7.71
CA ARG A 246 23.87 21.86 6.68
C ARG A 246 23.89 20.89 5.51
N TRP A 247 22.71 20.55 5.01
CA TRP A 247 22.52 19.52 4.00
C TRP A 247 21.92 20.12 2.75
N ARG A 248 22.68 20.06 1.65
CA ARG A 248 22.21 20.51 0.35
C ARG A 248 21.35 19.45 -0.30
N LEU A 249 20.15 19.84 -0.74
CA LEU A 249 19.17 18.94 -1.33
C LEU A 249 18.92 19.27 -2.80
N TYR A 250 18.51 18.25 -3.53
CA TYR A 250 18.33 18.31 -4.98
C TYR A 250 17.06 17.56 -5.38
N ALA A 251 16.20 18.20 -6.16
CA ALA A 251 15.03 17.56 -6.74
C ALA A 251 15.39 16.90 -8.07
N LEU A 252 14.94 15.67 -8.28
CA LEU A 252 15.06 15.01 -9.58
C LEU A 252 14.20 15.74 -10.61
N VAL A 253 14.79 16.12 -11.73
CA VAL A 253 14.06 16.71 -12.86
C VAL A 253 13.44 15.57 -13.67
N SER A 254 12.11 15.54 -13.73
CA SER A 254 11.42 14.59 -14.61
C SER A 254 11.57 15.02 -16.07
N GLU A 255 12.13 14.16 -16.91
CA GLU A 255 11.95 14.28 -18.36
C GLU A 255 10.51 13.88 -18.69
N HIS A 256 9.56 14.80 -18.52
CA HIS A 256 8.27 14.61 -19.18
C HIS A 256 8.50 14.79 -20.68
N SER A 257 8.31 13.68 -21.40
CA SER A 257 8.22 13.58 -22.85
C SER A 257 7.48 14.78 -23.46
N ARG A 258 8.03 15.30 -24.55
CA ARG A 258 7.26 16.05 -25.54
C ARG A 258 6.18 15.16 -26.16
#